data_AF-A0A525JUN3-F1
#
_entry.id   AF-A0A525JUN3-F1
#
_cell.length_a   1.000
_cell.length_b   1.000
_cell.length_c   1.000
_cell.angle_alpha   90.00
_cell.angle_beta   90.00
_cell.angle_gamma   90.00
#
_symmetry.space_group_name_H-M   'P 1'
#
loop_
_entity.id
_entity.type
_entity.pdbx_description
1 polymer ?
#
loop_
_entity_poly.entity_id
_entity_poly.type
_entity_poly.pdbx_seq_one_letter_code
_entity_poly.pdbx_strand_id
1 'polypeptide(L)'
;MLQPPGEPKPLLHYFAVGHEDQGKSEWTAVDWAGRAGRVAESPLDGQEPVEAIRPLSLTKMKTLGLAPGEVRELGWRHPRRWLTG
;
A
#
# COMPACT_ATOMS: atom_id res chain seq x y z
N MET A 1 -12.38 -8.36 14.63
CA MET A 1 -12.51 -7.86 16.01
C MET A 1 -12.96 -6.40 15.95
N LEU A 2 -13.85 -5.94 16.84
CA LEU A 2 -14.21 -4.52 16.95
C LEU A 2 -13.10 -3.76 17.68
N GLN A 3 -12.66 -2.63 17.14
CA GLN A 3 -11.63 -1.78 17.74
C GLN A 3 -12.04 -1.38 19.18
N PRO A 4 -11.16 -1.51 20.18
CA PRO A 4 -11.47 -1.04 21.54
C PRO A 4 -11.72 0.47 21.54
N PRO A 5 -12.75 0.97 22.24
CA PRO A 5 -13.01 2.40 22.30
C PRO A 5 -11.81 3.14 22.91
N GLY A 6 -11.26 4.10 22.17
CA GLY A 6 -10.14 4.94 22.60
C GLY A 6 -8.82 4.69 21.86
N GLU A 7 -8.72 3.64 21.03
CA GLU A 7 -7.53 3.45 20.19
C GLU A 7 -7.55 4.38 18.96
N PRO A 8 -6.38 4.91 18.53
CA PRO A 8 -6.28 5.68 17.30
C PRO A 8 -6.73 4.85 16.09
N LYS A 9 -7.50 5.45 15.19
CA LYS A 9 -7.84 4.79 13.91
C LYS A 9 -6.55 4.41 13.16
N PRO A 10 -6.46 3.22 12.56
CA PRO A 10 -5.35 2.86 11.69
C PRO A 10 -5.20 3.89 10.57
N LEU A 11 -3.96 4.30 10.31
CA LEU A 11 -3.64 5.15 9.16
C LEU A 11 -3.43 4.24 7.94
N LEU A 12 -4.06 4.60 6.82
CA LEU A 12 -3.73 3.98 5.54
C LEU A 12 -2.37 4.46 5.11
N HIS A 13 -1.44 3.54 4.87
CA HIS A 13 -0.12 3.86 4.33
C HIS A 13 0.01 3.30 2.91
N TYR A 14 0.41 4.14 1.98
CA TYR A 14 0.46 3.81 0.56
C TYR A 14 1.89 3.55 0.12
N PHE A 15 2.06 2.48 -0.66
CA PHE A 15 3.32 2.10 -1.27
C PHE A 15 3.12 1.91 -2.77
N ALA A 16 4.14 2.26 -3.56
CA ALA A 16 4.25 1.80 -4.93
C ALA A 16 5.31 0.70 -5.00
N VAL A 17 4.95 -0.47 -5.52
CA VAL A 17 5.84 -1.64 -5.61
C VAL A 17 6.06 -1.96 -7.08
N GLY A 18 7.32 -1.97 -7.50
CA GLY A 18 7.73 -2.23 -8.88
C GLY A 18 7.79 -3.72 -9.22
N HIS A 19 6.76 -4.49 -8.91
CA HIS A 19 6.72 -5.94 -9.16
C HIS A 19 5.52 -6.31 -10.06
N GLU A 20 5.72 -7.22 -11.02
CA GLU A 20 4.67 -7.62 -11.98
C GLU A 20 3.59 -8.52 -11.36
N ASP A 21 3.99 -9.39 -10.44
CA ASP A 21 3.10 -10.25 -9.68
C ASP A 21 2.43 -9.47 -8.53
N GLN A 22 1.10 -9.50 -8.50
CA GLN A 22 0.30 -8.80 -7.50
C GLN A 22 0.51 -9.36 -6.10
N GLY A 23 0.53 -10.69 -5.93
CA GLY A 23 0.69 -11.32 -4.62
C GLY A 23 2.04 -10.95 -3.99
N LYS A 24 3.11 -10.97 -4.77
CA LYS A 24 4.43 -10.50 -4.33
C LYS A 24 4.42 -9.00 -4.00
N SER A 25 3.68 -8.19 -4.75
CA SER A 25 3.54 -6.76 -4.46
C SER A 25 2.85 -6.52 -3.11
N GLU A 26 1.78 -7.26 -2.82
CA GLU A 26 1.05 -7.19 -1.56
C GLU A 26 1.91 -7.66 -0.38
N TRP A 27 2.58 -8.81 -0.49
CA TRP A 27 3.51 -9.28 0.55
C TRP A 27 4.66 -8.31 0.80
N THR A 28 5.20 -7.72 -0.26
CA THR A 28 6.23 -6.69 -0.12
C THR A 28 5.68 -5.46 0.62
N ALA A 29 4.44 -5.04 0.32
CA ALA A 29 3.81 -3.94 1.04
C ALA A 29 3.57 -4.26 2.52
N VAL A 30 3.22 -5.51 2.88
CA VAL A 30 3.13 -5.97 4.28
C VAL A 30 4.47 -5.80 5.00
N ASP A 31 5.55 -6.30 4.41
CA ASP A 31 6.90 -6.23 5.00
C ASP A 31 7.36 -4.80 5.24
N TRP A 32 7.03 -3.88 4.33
CA TRP A 32 7.35 -2.46 4.46
C TRP A 32 6.44 -1.73 5.44
N ALA A 33 5.13 -2.04 5.45
CA ALA A 33 4.20 -1.47 6.42
C ALA A 33 4.60 -1.83 7.86
N GLY A 34 5.09 -3.05 8.10
CA GLY A 34 5.64 -3.48 9.38
C GLY A 34 6.81 -2.63 9.90
N ARG A 35 7.53 -1.93 9.01
CA ARG A 35 8.62 -1.00 9.39
C ARG A 35 8.09 0.37 9.79
N ALA A 36 6.98 0.79 9.21
CA ALA A 36 6.32 2.06 9.54
C ALA A 36 5.47 1.96 10.82
N GLY A 37 4.99 0.77 11.17
CA GLY A 37 4.22 0.52 12.38
C GLY A 37 3.54 -0.85 12.40
N ARG A 38 2.57 -1.02 13.29
CA ARG A 38 1.76 -2.25 13.33
C ARG A 38 0.79 -2.27 12.16
N VAL A 39 0.77 -3.37 11.42
CA VAL A 39 -0.25 -3.68 10.41
C VAL A 39 -1.49 -4.19 11.13
N ALA A 40 -2.68 -3.84 10.62
CA ALA A 40 -3.93 -4.35 11.18
C ALA A 40 -4.00 -5.88 11.01
N GLU A 41 -4.54 -6.56 12.02
CA GLU A 41 -4.67 -8.03 12.00
C GLU A 41 -5.97 -8.50 11.35
N SER A 42 -6.92 -7.58 11.12
CA SER A 42 -8.20 -7.87 10.47
C SER A 42 -8.72 -6.66 9.71
N PRO A 43 -9.63 -6.86 8.74
CA PRO A 43 -10.27 -5.76 8.03
C PRO A 43 -10.95 -4.77 8.98
N LEU A 44 -10.91 -3.48 8.62
CA LEU A 44 -11.59 -2.40 9.33
C LEU A 44 -12.39 -1.57 8.34
N ASP A 45 -13.66 -1.31 8.64
CA ASP A 45 -14.57 -0.54 7.77
C ASP A 45 -14.64 -1.06 6.31
N GLY A 46 -14.49 -2.38 6.13
CA GLY A 46 -14.51 -3.03 4.80
C GLY A 46 -13.19 -2.92 4.02
N GLN A 47 -12.14 -2.40 4.64
CA GLN A 47 -10.80 -2.33 4.06
C GLN A 47 -9.89 -3.42 4.62
N GLU A 48 -9.28 -4.20 3.73
CA GLU A 48 -8.28 -5.21 4.10
C GLU A 48 -7.03 -4.55 4.72
N PRO A 49 -6.31 -5.23 5.62
CA PRO A 49 -5.08 -4.70 6.19
C PRO A 49 -4.03 -4.27 5.16
N VAL A 50 -3.92 -5.04 4.07
CA VAL A 50 -3.10 -4.75 2.90
C VAL A 50 -3.82 -5.27 1.66
N GLU A 51 -3.91 -4.44 0.63
CA GLU A 51 -4.53 -4.78 -0.65
C GLU A 51 -3.87 -4.00 -1.80
N ALA A 52 -3.80 -4.60 -2.99
CA ALA A 52 -3.40 -3.87 -4.19
C ALA A 52 -4.56 -2.98 -4.69
N ILE A 53 -4.37 -1.67 -4.62
CA ILE A 53 -5.40 -0.69 -5.05
C ILE A 53 -5.55 -0.64 -6.58
N ARG A 54 -4.43 -0.69 -7.31
CA ARG A 54 -4.41 -0.64 -8.78
C ARG A 54 -3.08 -1.14 -9.35
N PRO A 55 -3.09 -2.02 -10.36
CA PRO A 55 -1.88 -2.34 -11.13
C PRO A 55 -1.36 -1.11 -11.89
N LEU A 56 -0.04 -0.87 -11.83
CA LEU A 56 0.61 0.18 -12.63
C LEU A 56 1.09 -0.40 -13.95
N SER A 57 0.81 0.30 -15.06
CA SER A 57 1.42 -0.05 -16.34
C SER A 57 2.91 0.28 -16.35
N LEU A 58 3.71 -0.43 -17.16
CA LEU A 58 5.14 -0.15 -17.32
C LEU A 58 5.40 1.31 -17.72
N THR A 59 4.56 1.88 -18.58
CA THR A 59 4.64 3.30 -18.98
C THR A 59 4.43 4.23 -17.80
N LYS A 60 3.46 3.92 -16.92
CA LYS A 60 3.17 4.70 -15.73
C LYS A 60 4.31 4.62 -14.72
N MET A 61 4.86 3.43 -14.48
CA MET A 61 6.04 3.23 -13.65
C MET A 61 7.22 4.08 -14.14
N LYS A 62 7.53 4.02 -15.46
CA LYS A 62 8.59 4.83 -16.08
C LYS A 62 8.35 6.33 -15.87
N THR A 63 7.14 6.81 -16.11
CA THR A 63 6.77 8.23 -15.95
C THR A 63 6.91 8.71 -14.50
N LEU A 64 6.66 7.83 -13.54
CA LEU A 64 6.80 8.11 -12.11
C LEU A 64 8.18 7.78 -11.56
N GLY A 65 9.09 7.29 -12.41
CA GLY A 65 10.45 6.89 -12.04
C GLY A 65 10.49 5.75 -11.03
N LEU A 66 9.53 4.81 -11.07
CA LEU A 66 9.54 3.60 -10.25
C LEU A 66 10.30 2.49 -10.98
N ALA A 67 11.43 2.05 -10.42
CA ALA A 67 12.25 0.98 -11.00
C ALA A 67 11.67 -0.42 -10.70
N PRO A 68 11.96 -1.43 -11.54
CA PRO A 68 11.65 -2.83 -11.21
C PRO A 68 12.28 -3.25 -9.87
N GLY A 69 11.48 -3.85 -9.00
CA GLY A 69 11.87 -4.25 -7.65
C GLY A 69 11.93 -3.11 -6.63
N GLU A 70 11.75 -1.84 -7.03
CA GLU A 70 11.72 -0.72 -6.09
C GLU A 70 10.43 -0.73 -5.27
N VAL A 71 10.55 -0.37 -3.99
CA VAL A 71 9.41 -0.01 -3.14
C VAL A 71 9.54 1.46 -2.78
N ARG A 72 8.48 2.22 -3.03
CA ARG A 72 8.43 3.64 -2.70
C ARG A 72 7.30 3.94 -1.73
N GLU A 73 7.66 4.52 -0.59
CA GLU A 73 6.71 5.07 0.37
C GLU A 73 6.04 6.33 -0.20
N LEU A 74 4.71 6.34 -0.21
CA LEU A 74 3.89 7.47 -0.66
C LEU A 74 3.23 8.21 0.51
N GLY A 75 3.39 7.69 1.74
CA GLY A 75 2.81 8.22 2.96
C GLY A 75 1.32 7.87 3.09
N TRP A 76 0.60 8.67 3.87
CA TRP A 76 -0.80 8.40 4.25
C TRP A 76 -1.85 9.18 3.44
N ARG A 77 -1.41 10.01 2.48
CA ARG A 77 -2.33 10.76 1.63
C ARG A 77 -2.68 9.92 0.41
N HIS A 78 -3.97 9.87 0.07
CA HIS A 78 -4.46 9.12 -1.08
C HIS A 78 -3.65 9.44 -2.35
N PRO A 79 -3.01 8.45 -3.01
CA PRO A 79 -1.94 8.67 -3.97
C PRO A 79 -2.49 8.97 -5.38
N ARG A 80 -3.30 10.02 -5.53
CA ARG A 80 -4.03 10.35 -6.78
C ARG A 80 -3.16 10.28 -8.04
N ARG A 81 -1.96 10.88 -8.01
CA ARG A 81 -1.01 10.90 -9.14
C ARG A 81 -0.61 9.50 -9.62
N TRP A 82 -0.64 8.50 -8.74
CA TRP A 82 -0.29 7.11 -9.03
C TRP A 82 -1.47 6.35 -9.65
N LEU A 83 -2.70 6.74 -9.34
CA LEU A 83 -3.92 6.05 -9.76
C LEU A 83 -4.53 6.60 -11.05
N THR A 84 -4.20 7.84 -11.43
CA THR A 84 -4.71 8.51 -12.63
C THR A 84 -3.85 8.20 -13.86
N GLY A 85 -4.48 7.86 -14.98
CA GLY A 85 -3.84 7.50 -16.25
C GLY A 85 -4.37 6.15 -16.70
#